data_AF-A0A6M7XHJ5-F1
#
_entry.id   AF-A0A6M7XHJ5-F1
#
_cell.length_a   1.000
_cell.length_b   1.000
_cell.length_c   1.000
_cell.angle_alpha   90.00
_cell.angle_beta   90.00
_cell.angle_gamma   90.00
#
_symmetry.space_group_name_H-M   'P 1'
#
loop_
_entity.id
_entity.type
_entity.pdbx_description
1 polymer ?
#
loop_
_entity_poly.entity_id
_entity_poly.type
_entity_poly.pdbx_seq_one_letter_code
_entity_poly.pdbx_strand_id
1 'polypeptide(L)'
;MRHNLIFRFPIRRTSADLGCARAAVDEAEARYRRENIQPPTRANPFPDATVVANAQALERLGREVGALEGLIRHQPENDRMAQRYRQEAGTLAALAEKDAVLVGQAELLRSMLEGVAADAMLAGKREIEVGIAAITATLRERQTFLL
;
A
#
# COMPACT_ATOMS: atom_id res chain seq x y z
N MET A 1 -12.84 32.26 0.46
CA MET A 1 -11.89 31.24 0.96
C MET A 1 -12.61 29.90 1.07
N ARG A 2 -12.51 29.05 0.04
CA ARG A 2 -13.13 27.71 0.06
C ARG A 2 -12.18 26.77 0.80
N HIS A 3 -12.52 26.45 2.05
CA HIS A 3 -11.79 25.44 2.82
C HIS A 3 -11.94 24.08 2.12
N ASN A 4 -10.78 23.53 1.75
CA ASN A 4 -10.60 22.32 0.99
C ASN A 4 -11.18 21.13 1.78
N LEU A 5 -12.29 20.56 1.31
CA LEU A 5 -12.98 19.40 1.90
C LEU A 5 -12.17 18.08 1.82
N ILE A 6 -10.95 18.13 1.30
CA ILE A 6 -10.07 16.97 1.06
C ILE A 6 -9.45 16.42 2.36
N PHE A 7 -9.41 17.21 3.45
CA PHE A 7 -8.82 16.77 4.73
C PHE A 7 -9.76 15.96 5.64
N ARG A 8 -10.99 15.66 5.21
CA ARG A 8 -12.02 15.18 6.14
C ARG A 8 -11.80 13.74 6.63
N PHE A 9 -11.03 12.92 5.91
CA PHE A 9 -10.77 11.51 6.26
C PHE A 9 -9.41 11.00 5.71
N PRO A 10 -8.26 11.34 6.33
CA PRO A 10 -6.94 10.97 5.81
C PRO A 10 -6.75 9.44 5.73
N ILE A 11 -7.23 8.68 6.71
CA ILE A 11 -7.16 7.21 6.73
C ILE A 11 -7.93 6.56 5.55
N ARG A 12 -9.09 7.11 5.17
CA ARG A 12 -9.81 6.63 3.98
C ARG A 12 -9.05 6.90 2.69
N ARG A 13 -8.37 8.04 2.61
CA ARG A 13 -7.53 8.38 1.47
C ARG A 13 -6.33 7.44 1.38
N THR A 14 -5.61 7.22 2.48
CA THR A 14 -4.48 6.29 2.53
C THR A 14 -4.89 4.88 2.09
N SER A 15 -6.01 4.36 2.60
CA SER A 15 -6.50 3.03 2.17
C SER A 15 -6.92 3.01 0.70
N ALA A 16 -7.51 4.08 0.17
CA ALA A 16 -7.83 4.16 -1.26
C ALA A 16 -6.57 4.17 -2.13
N ASP A 17 -5.54 4.95 -1.78
CA ASP A 17 -4.28 5.01 -2.50
C ASP A 17 -3.55 3.65 -2.49
N LEU A 18 -3.57 2.94 -1.36
CA LEU A 18 -3.06 1.57 -1.26
C LEU A 18 -3.89 0.57 -2.07
N GLY A 19 -5.22 0.72 -2.12
CA GLY A 19 -6.08 -0.09 -2.97
C GLY A 19 -5.76 0.09 -4.46
N CYS A 20 -5.52 1.33 -4.90
CA CYS A 20 -5.05 1.63 -6.25
C CYS A 20 -3.67 1.02 -6.53
N ALA A 21 -2.73 1.14 -5.58
CA ALA A 21 -1.41 0.55 -5.69
C ALA A 21 -1.48 -0.98 -5.81
N ARG A 22 -2.32 -1.65 -5.01
CA ARG A 22 -2.57 -3.09 -5.11
C ARG A 22 -3.12 -3.47 -6.48
N ALA A 23 -4.14 -2.78 -6.96
CA ALA A 23 -4.74 -3.05 -8.26
C ALA A 23 -3.71 -2.91 -9.40
N ALA A 24 -2.81 -1.92 -9.32
CA ALA A 24 -1.75 -1.74 -10.30
C ALA A 24 -0.75 -2.91 -10.32
N VAL A 25 -0.36 -3.43 -9.15
CA VAL A 25 0.51 -4.61 -9.05
C VAL A 25 -0.20 -5.85 -9.59
N ASP A 26 -1.49 -6.03 -9.30
CA ASP A 26 -2.27 -7.18 -9.79
C ASP A 26 -2.40 -7.20 -11.30
N GLU A 27 -2.67 -6.04 -11.91
CA GLU A 27 -2.70 -5.93 -13.37
C GLU A 27 -1.33 -6.18 -13.99
N ALA A 28 -0.25 -5.62 -13.40
CA ALA A 28 1.10 -5.84 -13.87
C ALA A 28 1.52 -7.32 -13.78
N GLU A 29 1.19 -7.99 -12.67
CA GLU A 29 1.43 -9.43 -12.47
C GLU A 29 0.63 -10.27 -13.49
N ALA A 30 -0.67 -10.00 -13.63
CA ALA A 30 -1.53 -10.75 -14.54
C ALA A 30 -1.08 -10.61 -16.00
N ARG A 31 -0.66 -9.40 -16.40
CA ARG A 31 -0.04 -9.17 -17.71
C ARG A 31 1.29 -9.91 -17.84
N TYR A 32 2.18 -9.81 -16.86
CA TYR A 32 3.48 -10.49 -16.88
C TYR A 32 3.33 -12.00 -17.05
N ARG A 33 2.42 -12.63 -16.31
CA ARG A 33 2.15 -14.07 -16.43
C ARG A 33 1.64 -14.44 -17.82
N ARG A 34 0.69 -13.67 -18.37
CA ARG A 34 0.15 -13.92 -19.72
C ARG A 34 1.22 -13.82 -20.81
N GLU A 35 2.13 -12.87 -20.69
CA GLU A 35 3.16 -12.58 -21.69
C GLU A 35 4.36 -13.55 -21.59
N ASN A 36 4.71 -14.00 -20.38
CA ASN A 36 5.95 -14.74 -20.15
C ASN A 36 5.75 -16.22 -19.81
N ILE A 37 4.58 -16.63 -19.31
CA ILE A 37 4.28 -18.03 -18.99
C ILE A 37 3.48 -18.63 -20.15
N GLN A 38 4.20 -19.30 -21.05
CA GLN A 38 3.58 -20.01 -22.17
C GLN A 38 2.77 -21.23 -21.67
N PRO A 39 1.68 -21.59 -22.38
CA PRO A 39 0.98 -22.84 -22.12
C PRO A 39 1.95 -24.03 -22.20
N PRO A 40 1.88 -24.99 -21.26
CA PRO A 40 2.78 -26.13 -21.27
C PRO A 40 2.59 -26.95 -22.56
N THR A 41 3.71 -27.32 -23.17
CA THR A 41 3.74 -28.17 -24.37
C THR A 41 4.47 -29.46 -24.07
N ARG A 42 4.36 -30.47 -24.92
CA ARG A 42 5.13 -31.72 -24.76
C ARG A 42 6.65 -31.48 -24.77
N ALA A 43 7.12 -30.49 -25.56
CA ALA A 43 8.52 -30.13 -25.67
C ALA A 43 9.00 -29.27 -24.49
N ASN A 44 8.12 -28.44 -23.94
CA ASN A 44 8.40 -27.63 -22.77
C ASN A 44 7.26 -27.79 -21.73
N PRO A 45 7.32 -28.85 -20.90
CA PRO A 45 6.23 -29.20 -19.99
C PRO A 45 6.18 -28.27 -18.77
N PHE A 46 7.27 -27.59 -18.44
CA PHE A 46 7.36 -26.69 -17.29
C PHE A 46 7.80 -25.29 -17.74
N PRO A 47 7.21 -24.23 -17.17
CA PRO A 47 7.67 -22.87 -17.42
C PRO A 47 9.06 -22.62 -16.82
N ASP A 48 9.78 -21.64 -17.37
CA ASP A 48 11.08 -21.21 -16.86
C ASP A 48 10.98 -20.79 -15.38
N ALA A 49 11.88 -21.32 -14.54
CA ALA A 49 11.87 -21.08 -13.10
C ALA A 49 12.07 -19.61 -12.73
N THR A 50 12.85 -18.86 -13.52
CA THR A 50 13.10 -17.42 -13.32
C THR A 50 11.84 -16.61 -13.58
N VAL A 51 11.11 -16.95 -14.65
CA VAL A 51 9.83 -16.31 -14.98
C VAL A 51 8.80 -16.57 -13.89
N VAL A 52 8.74 -17.81 -13.38
CA VAL A 52 7.84 -18.15 -12.26
C VAL A 52 8.24 -17.39 -10.99
N ALA A 53 9.53 -17.30 -10.67
CA ALA A 53 10.03 -16.57 -9.51
C ALA A 53 9.69 -15.07 -9.57
N ASN A 54 9.83 -14.45 -10.74
CA ASN A 54 9.45 -13.05 -10.97
C ASN A 54 7.94 -12.82 -10.78
N ALA A 55 7.11 -13.71 -11.32
CA ALA A 55 5.66 -13.65 -11.13
C ALA A 55 5.28 -13.78 -9.64
N GLN A 56 5.93 -14.70 -8.91
CA GLN A 56 5.74 -14.86 -7.46
C GLN A 56 6.22 -13.64 -6.66
N ALA A 57 7.27 -12.95 -7.12
CA ALA A 57 7.74 -11.72 -6.47
C ALA A 57 6.71 -10.60 -6.59
N LEU A 58 6.10 -10.42 -7.77
CA LEU A 58 5.00 -9.46 -7.98
C LEU A 58 3.77 -9.81 -7.14
N GLU A 59 3.40 -11.09 -7.12
CA GLU A 59 2.28 -11.59 -6.31
C GLU A 59 2.50 -11.29 -4.81
N ARG A 60 3.73 -11.47 -4.33
CA ARG A 60 4.12 -11.16 -2.94
C ARG A 60 4.04 -9.67 -2.65
N LEU A 61 4.58 -8.83 -3.53
CA LEU A 61 4.52 -7.38 -3.38
C LEU A 61 3.07 -6.91 -3.22
N GLY A 62 2.19 -7.35 -4.11
CA GLY A 62 0.81 -6.93 -4.01
C GLY A 62 0.12 -7.53 -2.76
N ARG A 63 0.43 -8.76 -2.32
CA ARG A 63 -0.07 -9.28 -1.03
C ARG A 63 0.34 -8.39 0.15
N GLU A 64 1.57 -7.89 0.16
CA GLU A 64 2.07 -6.98 1.20
C GLU A 64 1.35 -5.63 1.17
N VAL A 65 1.13 -5.05 -0.02
CA VAL A 65 0.35 -3.81 -0.18
C VAL A 65 -1.11 -4.00 0.27
N GLY A 66 -1.74 -5.11 -0.12
CA GLY A 66 -3.11 -5.43 0.29
C GLY A 66 -3.25 -5.68 1.79
N ALA A 67 -2.24 -6.27 2.43
CA ALA A 67 -2.21 -6.42 3.89
C ALA A 67 -2.18 -5.05 4.58
N LEU A 68 -1.36 -4.11 4.10
CA LEU A 68 -1.35 -2.73 4.61
C LEU A 68 -2.69 -2.04 4.42
N GLU A 69 -3.30 -2.16 3.24
CA GLU A 69 -4.61 -1.60 2.96
C GLU A 69 -5.67 -2.11 3.97
N GLY A 70 -5.70 -3.43 4.20
CA GLY A 70 -6.61 -4.05 5.16
C GLY A 70 -6.39 -3.54 6.59
N LEU A 71 -5.14 -3.43 7.03
CA LEU A 71 -4.81 -2.88 8.35
C LEU A 71 -5.30 -1.44 8.50
N ILE A 72 -5.14 -0.59 7.49
CA ILE A 72 -5.56 0.81 7.52
C ILE A 72 -7.08 0.94 7.44
N ARG A 73 -7.74 0.13 6.61
CA ARG A 73 -9.21 0.14 6.44
C ARG A 73 -9.94 -0.23 7.72
N HIS A 74 -9.37 -1.11 8.54
CA HIS A 74 -9.96 -1.56 9.80
C HIS A 74 -9.55 -0.72 11.02
N GLN A 75 -8.81 0.37 10.83
CA GLN A 75 -8.54 1.33 11.90
C GLN A 75 -9.85 2.01 12.33
N PRO A 76 -10.10 2.18 13.65
CA PRO A 76 -11.22 2.99 14.10
C PRO A 76 -11.08 4.43 13.57
N GLU A 77 -12.11 4.91 12.87
CA GLU A 77 -12.20 6.29 12.41
C GLU A 77 -12.43 7.21 13.61
N ASN A 78 -11.37 7.55 14.36
CA ASN A 78 -11.40 8.47 15.51
C ASN A 78 -12.69 8.40 16.32
N ASP A 79 -12.75 7.44 17.25
CA ASP A 79 -13.90 7.29 18.13
C ASP A 79 -14.25 8.64 18.79
N ARG A 80 -15.41 9.18 18.42
CA ARG A 80 -15.93 10.46 18.96
C ARG A 80 -16.13 10.39 20.48
N MET A 81 -16.18 9.19 21.06
CA MET A 81 -16.19 8.98 22.50
C MET A 81 -14.83 9.25 23.16
N ALA A 82 -13.70 8.89 22.51
CA ALA A 82 -12.36 9.20 23.01
C ALA A 82 -12.08 10.72 22.96
N GLN A 83 -12.55 11.39 21.92
CA GLN A 83 -12.48 12.86 21.77
C GLN A 83 -13.27 13.64 22.83
N ARG A 84 -14.25 13.01 23.49
CA ARG A 84 -15.14 13.68 24.45
C ARG A 84 -14.54 13.85 25.85
N TYR A 85 -13.42 13.18 26.17
CA TYR A 85 -13.04 13.03 27.57
C TYR A 85 -11.72 13.65 28.07
N ARG A 86 -10.82 14.24 27.27
CA ARG A 86 -9.59 14.83 27.87
C ARG A 86 -8.98 16.00 27.10
N GLN A 87 -8.19 16.80 27.83
CA GLN A 87 -7.34 17.91 27.38
C GLN A 87 -6.21 17.42 26.44
N GLU A 88 -6.53 16.80 25.30
CA GLU A 88 -5.58 16.05 24.45
C GLU A 88 -5.26 16.74 23.11
N ALA A 89 -5.12 18.06 23.09
CA ALA A 89 -4.72 18.79 21.88
C ALA A 89 -3.38 18.30 21.31
N GLY A 90 -2.41 17.94 22.18
CA GLY A 90 -1.11 17.42 21.78
C GLY A 90 -1.19 16.03 21.13
N THR A 91 -1.96 15.11 21.70
CA THR A 91 -2.17 13.76 21.14
C THR A 91 -2.87 13.83 19.79
N LEU A 92 -3.88 14.69 19.66
CA LEU A 92 -4.59 14.89 18.40
C LEU A 92 -3.70 15.51 17.32
N ALA A 93 -2.82 16.44 17.68
CA ALA A 93 -1.84 17.01 16.75
C ALA A 93 -0.85 15.96 16.27
N ALA A 94 -0.33 15.12 17.17
CA ALA A 94 0.58 14.03 16.83
C ALA A 94 -0.10 12.99 15.92
N LEU A 95 -1.35 12.61 16.20
CA LEU A 95 -2.14 11.72 15.35
C LEU A 95 -2.35 12.31 13.95
N ALA A 96 -2.69 13.60 13.86
CA ALA A 96 -2.88 14.29 12.58
C ALA A 96 -1.59 14.35 11.76
N GLU A 97 -0.43 14.54 12.41
CA GLU A 97 0.88 14.49 11.75
C GLU A 97 1.17 13.10 11.18
N LYS A 98 0.93 12.03 11.95
CA LYS A 98 1.10 10.65 11.46
C LYS A 98 0.16 10.33 10.31
N ASP A 99 -1.09 10.79 10.37
CA ASP A 99 -2.05 10.64 9.29
C ASP A 99 -1.60 11.35 8.00
N ALA A 100 -1.01 12.56 8.11
CA ALA A 100 -0.47 13.27 6.96
C ALA A 100 0.74 12.54 6.33
N VAL A 101 1.63 12.01 7.16
CA VAL A 101 2.77 11.19 6.71
C VAL A 101 2.29 9.92 5.99
N LEU A 102 1.30 9.22 6.56
CA LEU A 102 0.71 8.02 5.96
C LEU A 102 0.11 8.30 4.58
N VAL A 103 -0.62 9.41 4.43
CA VAL A 103 -1.16 9.84 3.12
C VAL A 103 -0.01 10.05 2.12
N GLY A 104 1.02 10.83 2.49
CA GLY A 104 2.15 11.09 1.58
C GLY A 104 2.92 9.83 1.18
N GLN A 105 3.12 8.90 2.12
CA GLN A 105 3.79 7.62 1.85
C GLN A 105 2.96 6.72 0.94
N ALA A 106 1.64 6.65 1.14
CA ALA A 106 0.75 5.86 0.29
C ALA A 106 0.63 6.45 -1.13
N GLU A 107 0.56 7.78 -1.26
CA GLU A 107 0.59 8.47 -2.54
C GLU A 107 1.89 8.21 -3.32
N LEU A 108 3.04 8.29 -2.63
CA LEU A 108 4.33 7.97 -3.23
C LEU A 108 4.36 6.52 -3.71
N LEU A 109 3.96 5.57 -2.87
CA LEU A 109 3.91 4.16 -3.23
C LEU A 109 2.98 3.91 -4.43
N ARG A 110 1.82 4.57 -4.47
CA ARG A 110 0.90 4.53 -5.62
C ARG A 110 1.60 5.03 -6.87
N SER A 111 2.29 6.17 -6.82
CA SER A 111 2.99 6.75 -7.98
C SER A 111 4.12 5.88 -8.53
N MET A 112 4.74 5.05 -7.68
CA MET A 112 5.78 4.10 -8.08
C MET A 112 5.22 2.85 -8.78
N LEU A 113 3.92 2.59 -8.66
CA LEU A 113 3.28 1.35 -9.11
C LEU A 113 2.24 1.59 -10.22
N GLU A 114 1.53 2.70 -10.17
CA GLU A 114 0.47 3.04 -11.10
C GLU A 114 1.02 3.25 -12.52
N GLY A 115 0.54 2.43 -13.47
CA GLY A 115 0.98 2.48 -14.87
C GLY A 115 2.38 1.93 -15.13
N VAL A 116 3.07 1.39 -14.12
CA VAL A 116 4.43 0.87 -14.26
C VAL A 116 4.42 -0.57 -14.79
N ALA A 117 5.36 -0.89 -15.67
CA ALA A 117 5.53 -2.25 -16.20
C ALA A 117 6.14 -3.20 -15.15
N ALA A 118 5.81 -4.48 -15.23
CA ALA A 118 6.28 -5.50 -14.30
C ALA A 118 7.81 -5.55 -14.17
N ASP A 119 8.56 -5.43 -15.28
CA ASP A 119 10.02 -5.44 -15.24
C ASP A 119 10.61 -4.24 -14.48
N ALA A 120 9.99 -3.07 -14.63
CA ALA A 120 10.39 -1.87 -13.91
C ALA A 120 10.05 -1.97 -12.41
N MET A 121 8.91 -2.57 -12.06
CA MET A 121 8.56 -2.87 -10.66
C MET A 121 9.54 -3.87 -10.03
N LEU A 122 9.95 -4.90 -10.77
CA LEU A 122 10.93 -5.89 -10.32
C LEU A 122 12.31 -5.27 -10.14
N ALA A 123 12.72 -4.37 -11.04
CA ALA A 123 13.98 -3.63 -10.92
C ALA A 123 13.98 -2.69 -9.70
N GLY A 124 12.86 -2.03 -9.41
CA GLY A 124 12.67 -1.14 -8.25
C GLY A 124 12.12 -1.84 -7.00
N LYS A 125 12.18 -3.17 -6.93
CA LYS A 125 11.53 -3.97 -5.88
C LYS A 125 12.00 -3.56 -4.48
N ARG A 126 13.30 -3.29 -4.32
CA ARG A 126 13.88 -2.93 -3.02
C ARG A 126 13.30 -1.61 -2.52
N GLU A 127 13.15 -0.63 -3.40
CA GLU A 127 12.58 0.68 -3.09
C GLU A 127 11.11 0.55 -2.69
N ILE A 128 10.35 -0.30 -3.38
CA ILE A 128 8.95 -0.61 -3.05
C ILE A 128 8.86 -1.25 -1.66
N GLU A 129 9.71 -2.25 -1.35
CA GLU A 129 9.78 -2.89 -0.04
C GLU A 129 10.12 -1.89 1.08
N VAL A 130 11.04 -0.95 0.82
CA VAL A 130 11.36 0.15 1.75
C VAL A 130 10.14 1.05 1.97
N GLY A 131 9.38 1.38 0.92
CA GLY A 131 8.14 2.13 1.04
C GLY A 131 7.09 1.43 1.91
N ILE A 132 6.87 0.13 1.68
CA ILE A 132 5.98 -0.72 2.49
C ILE A 132 6.41 -0.75 3.96
N ALA A 133 7.71 -0.92 4.21
CA ALA A 133 8.26 -0.91 5.57
C ALA A 133 8.08 0.44 6.27
N ALA A 134 8.26 1.56 5.55
CA ALA A 134 8.04 2.90 6.08
C ALA A 134 6.57 3.14 6.48
N ILE A 135 5.61 2.74 5.65
CA ILE A 135 4.17 2.82 5.96
C ILE A 135 3.85 1.97 7.19
N THR A 136 4.41 0.75 7.26
CA THR A 136 4.23 -0.15 8.41
C THR A 136 4.73 0.49 9.71
N ALA A 137 5.90 1.13 9.68
CA ALA A 137 6.49 1.80 10.84
C ALA A 137 5.62 2.97 11.30
N THR A 138 5.22 3.85 10.39
CA THR A 138 4.33 4.99 10.70
C THR A 138 3.00 4.51 11.29
N LEU A 139 2.43 3.41 10.76
CA LEU A 139 1.18 2.85 11.26
C LEU A 139 1.31 2.31 12.70
N ARG A 140 2.44 1.67 13.03
CA ARG A 140 2.73 1.21 14.39
C ARG A 140 2.92 2.38 15.36
N GLU A 141 3.66 3.41 14.95
CA GLU A 141 3.81 4.64 15.75
C GLU A 141 2.46 5.33 15.98
N ARG A 142 1.59 5.36 14.98
CA ARG A 142 0.23 5.90 15.15
C ARG A 142 -0.56 5.11 16.21
N GLN A 143 -0.45 3.78 16.22
CA GLN A 143 -1.13 2.93 17.18
C GLN A 143 -0.71 3.20 18.63
N THR A 144 0.53 3.64 18.89
CA THR A 144 0.96 3.96 20.27
C THR A 144 0.23 5.15 20.88
N PHE A 145 -0.37 6.02 20.07
CA PHE A 145 -1.21 7.13 20.55
C PHE A 145 -2.66 6.74 20.80
N LEU A 146 -3.05 5.51 20.44
CA LEU A 146 -4.42 4.99 20.56
C LEU A 146 -4.57 3.92 21.65
N LEU A 147 -3.46 3.52 22.29
CA LEU A 147 -3.38 2.58 23.41
C LEU A 147 -3.23 3.34 24.72
#